data_AF-A0A3D2IF22-F1
#
_entry.id   AF-A0A3D2IF22-F1
#
_cell.length_a   1.000
_cell.length_b   1.000
_cell.length_c   1.000
_cell.angle_alpha   90.00
_cell.angle_beta   90.00
_cell.angle_gamma   90.00
#
_symmetry.space_group_name_H-M   'P 1'
#
loop_
_entity.id
_entity.type
_entity.pdbx_description
1 polymer ?
#
loop_
_entity_poly.entity_id
_entity_poly.type
_entity_poly.pdbx_seq_one_letter_code
_entity_poly.pdbx_strand_id
1 'polypeptide(L)'
;MSKYFTKSNRGSSKNLFNKRLLYKNLVHGSRFKNVVSFLDGEKILFGRMDRRFVPITVSNSSLKYVGVSADSLKPVKAVNFVADLFNEMVLQFDKCSTTGKIDANDPFLSRLKAYKAYVDPEAQYETYKLVYFNALKNHFKKNLIRFKDFDEFINLLMPIIKISAAKQPLTYTGYIKSNNCNVLNTGLAIEIANLSYDNDLDKINNFVKSKNWRFFVNACDSYGFMIDYNCPWRIVADIGAEHCIEMAKRYGLNNVEQILGQQYSYASIKGLQELGKMLLDLYNNIRPQKYHKTVNCDDGSTKRMTIKTQNYNPSDFFERYPASYFVDLYLKIRIYEEQPMMPEHEVSNIIKEQNRIFNSTGATNSINEKFESIINKTFDKRGSLTYTVNADRAKMAAAFEEGTVENIIITDDNSDFSNY
;
A
#
# COMPACT_ATOMS: atom_id res chain seq x y z
N MET A 1 -11.80 -3.11 32.35
CA MET A 1 -11.78 -3.33 30.87
C MET A 1 -10.38 -3.19 30.23
N SER A 2 -9.49 -2.30 30.69
CA SER A 2 -8.10 -2.18 30.16
C SER A 2 -7.22 -3.44 30.28
N LYS A 3 -7.65 -4.41 31.11
CA LYS A 3 -7.00 -5.71 31.26
C LYS A 3 -6.97 -6.50 29.95
N TYR A 4 -8.01 -6.39 29.12
CA TYR A 4 -8.22 -7.25 27.94
C TYR A 4 -7.90 -6.57 26.61
N PHE A 5 -8.02 -5.24 26.53
CA PHE A 5 -7.73 -4.48 25.31
C PHE A 5 -6.53 -3.55 25.52
N THR A 6 -5.80 -3.30 24.43
CA THR A 6 -4.68 -2.36 24.48
C THR A 6 -5.16 -0.92 24.39
N LYS A 7 -4.52 -0.02 25.15
CA LYS A 7 -4.72 1.43 25.08
C LYS A 7 -3.66 2.14 24.22
N SER A 8 -2.55 1.46 23.94
CA SER A 8 -1.44 1.98 23.13
C SER A 8 -0.49 0.85 22.76
N ASN A 9 0.42 1.08 21.81
CA ASN A 9 1.48 0.13 21.49
C ASN A 9 2.60 0.03 22.54
N ARG A 10 2.40 0.54 23.76
CA ARG A 10 3.34 0.43 24.88
C ARG A 10 3.05 -0.85 25.68
N GLY A 11 3.77 -1.93 25.38
CA GLY A 11 3.65 -3.21 26.07
C GLY A 11 4.61 -4.26 25.50
N SER A 12 4.77 -5.39 26.18
CA SER A 12 5.57 -6.49 25.65
C SER A 12 4.90 -7.08 24.41
N SER A 13 5.69 -7.54 23.43
CA SER A 13 5.18 -8.09 22.17
C SER A 13 4.18 -9.22 22.40
N LYS A 14 4.44 -10.12 23.37
CA LYS A 14 3.53 -11.21 23.75
C LYS A 14 2.19 -10.70 24.28
N ASN A 15 2.21 -9.68 25.13
CA ASN A 15 0.98 -9.10 25.69
C ASN A 15 0.16 -8.38 24.61
N LEU A 16 0.82 -7.56 23.78
CA LEU A 16 0.18 -6.89 22.67
C LEU A 16 -0.44 -7.90 21.70
N PHE A 17 0.29 -8.96 21.34
CA PHE A 17 -0.22 -10.04 20.49
C PHE A 17 -1.48 -10.68 21.06
N ASN A 18 -1.45 -11.11 22.33
CA ASN A 18 -2.59 -11.75 22.97
C ASN A 18 -3.82 -10.82 23.02
N LYS A 19 -3.63 -9.53 23.35
CA LYS A 19 -4.72 -8.55 23.39
C LYS A 19 -5.32 -8.27 22.00
N ARG A 20 -4.47 -8.16 20.97
CA ARG A 20 -4.90 -7.96 19.58
C ARG A 20 -5.66 -9.18 19.04
N LEU A 21 -5.24 -10.39 19.45
CA LEU A 21 -5.95 -11.63 19.11
C LEU A 21 -7.34 -11.67 19.75
N LEU A 22 -7.46 -11.30 21.03
CA LEU A 22 -8.76 -11.19 21.71
C LEU A 22 -9.68 -10.17 21.01
N TYR A 23 -9.14 -9.01 20.63
CA TYR A 23 -9.87 -8.01 19.85
C TYR A 23 -10.35 -8.58 18.51
N LYS A 24 -9.44 -9.21 17.74
CA LYS A 24 -9.77 -9.81 16.44
C LYS A 24 -10.89 -10.84 16.59
N ASN A 25 -10.82 -11.74 17.56
CA ASN A 25 -11.85 -12.76 17.76
C ASN A 25 -13.22 -12.16 18.14
N LEU A 26 -13.23 -11.06 18.90
CA LEU A 26 -14.48 -10.39 19.27
C LEU A 26 -15.15 -9.68 18.10
N VAL A 27 -14.37 -9.03 17.22
CA VAL A 27 -14.93 -8.32 16.06
C VAL A 27 -15.18 -9.24 14.87
N HIS A 28 -14.26 -10.18 14.60
CA HIS A 28 -14.39 -11.19 13.53
C HIS A 28 -15.43 -12.27 13.85
N GLY A 29 -15.71 -12.52 15.14
CA GLY A 29 -16.83 -13.37 15.55
C GLY A 29 -18.21 -12.75 15.29
N SER A 30 -18.26 -11.50 14.80
CA SER A 30 -19.51 -10.88 14.37
C SER A 30 -19.94 -11.44 13.01
N ARG A 31 -21.20 -11.86 12.89
CA ARG A 31 -21.77 -12.51 11.69
C ARG A 31 -21.90 -11.58 10.46
N PHE A 32 -21.17 -10.46 10.41
CA PHE A 32 -21.32 -9.42 9.39
C PHE A 32 -20.29 -9.58 8.27
N LYS A 33 -20.77 -9.85 7.06
CA LYS A 33 -19.91 -10.11 5.89
C LYS A 33 -19.11 -8.88 5.42
N ASN A 34 -19.61 -7.67 5.68
CA ASN A 34 -18.98 -6.41 5.28
C ASN A 34 -17.99 -5.86 6.31
N VAL A 35 -17.76 -6.54 7.44
CA VAL A 35 -16.72 -6.19 8.42
C VAL A 35 -15.48 -7.05 8.15
N VAL A 36 -14.42 -6.44 7.61
CA VAL A 36 -13.29 -7.17 7.00
C VAL A 36 -11.93 -6.59 7.43
N SER A 37 -10.84 -7.33 7.20
CA SER A 37 -9.48 -6.77 7.35
C SER A 37 -9.00 -6.15 6.05
N PHE A 38 -8.50 -4.92 6.11
CA PHE A 38 -7.68 -4.34 5.03
C PHE A 38 -6.18 -4.50 5.29
N LEU A 39 -5.79 -5.33 6.28
CA LEU A 39 -4.40 -5.66 6.58
C LEU A 39 -4.06 -7.13 6.31
N ASP A 40 -5.06 -7.96 6.01
CA ASP A 40 -4.88 -9.40 5.82
C ASP A 40 -4.93 -9.74 4.32
N GLY A 41 -3.95 -10.53 3.86
CA GLY A 41 -3.88 -11.03 2.49
C GLY A 41 -3.91 -9.92 1.42
N GLU A 42 -4.56 -10.21 0.30
CA GLU A 42 -4.62 -9.33 -0.88
C GLU A 42 -5.51 -8.10 -0.66
N LYS A 43 -6.38 -8.11 0.36
CA LYS A 43 -7.27 -6.97 0.64
C LYS A 43 -6.49 -5.71 1.06
N ILE A 44 -5.23 -5.83 1.47
CA ILE A 44 -4.32 -4.70 1.67
C ILE A 44 -4.03 -3.91 0.37
N LEU A 45 -4.24 -4.53 -0.79
CA LEU A 45 -4.03 -3.96 -2.11
C LEU A 45 -5.33 -3.48 -2.76
N PHE A 46 -6.46 -3.54 -2.04
CA PHE A 46 -7.75 -3.08 -2.53
C PHE A 46 -7.68 -1.60 -2.93
N GLY A 47 -8.06 -1.28 -4.17
CA GLY A 47 -7.98 0.07 -4.73
C GLY A 47 -6.56 0.57 -5.06
N ARG A 48 -5.53 -0.28 -4.89
CA ARG A 48 -4.12 0.03 -5.16
C ARG A 48 -3.57 -0.74 -6.35
N MET A 49 -4.31 -1.72 -6.84
CA MET A 49 -4.00 -2.47 -8.06
C MET A 49 -5.24 -2.60 -8.94
N ASP A 50 -5.03 -2.69 -10.25
CA ASP A 50 -6.08 -3.06 -11.20
C ASP A 50 -6.31 -4.60 -11.22
N ARG A 51 -7.26 -5.05 -12.04
CA ARG A 51 -7.56 -6.49 -12.21
C ARG A 51 -6.45 -7.30 -12.88
N ARG A 52 -5.43 -6.63 -13.45
CA ARG A 52 -4.23 -7.24 -14.02
C ARG A 52 -3.05 -7.16 -13.06
N PHE A 53 -3.29 -6.86 -11.78
CA PHE A 53 -2.27 -6.72 -10.74
C PHE A 53 -1.31 -5.55 -10.96
N VAL A 54 -1.64 -4.58 -11.82
CA VAL A 54 -0.80 -3.40 -12.04
C VAL A 54 -1.08 -2.38 -10.94
N PRO A 55 -0.05 -1.86 -10.23
CA PRO A 55 -0.25 -0.81 -9.23
C PRO A 55 -0.81 0.47 -9.84
N ILE A 56 -1.85 1.02 -9.22
CA ILE A 56 -2.59 2.20 -9.67
C ILE A 56 -2.66 3.27 -8.58
N THR A 57 -2.80 4.52 -9.01
CA THR A 57 -3.03 5.68 -8.15
C THR A 57 -4.21 6.50 -8.68
N VAL A 58 -5.02 7.03 -7.77
CA VAL A 58 -6.23 7.80 -8.13
C VAL A 58 -5.86 9.11 -8.81
N SER A 59 -6.58 9.47 -9.86
CA SER A 59 -6.38 10.75 -10.54
C SER A 59 -7.01 11.88 -9.74
N ASN A 60 -6.32 13.03 -9.65
CA ASN A 60 -6.83 14.20 -8.92
C ASN A 60 -8.16 14.72 -9.48
N SER A 61 -8.44 14.53 -10.77
CA SER A 61 -9.71 14.87 -11.44
C SER A 61 -10.88 13.98 -10.99
N SER A 62 -10.60 12.80 -10.44
CA SER A 62 -11.59 11.84 -9.95
C SER A 62 -12.09 12.19 -8.53
N LEU A 63 -11.43 13.15 -7.87
CA LEU A 63 -11.69 13.47 -6.47
C LEU A 63 -12.74 14.58 -6.31
N LYS A 64 -13.67 14.36 -5.39
CA LYS A 64 -14.74 15.28 -4.99
C LYS A 64 -14.65 15.54 -3.49
N TYR A 65 -15.01 16.76 -3.07
CA TYR A 65 -15.14 17.07 -1.65
C TYR A 65 -16.30 16.29 -1.02
N VAL A 66 -16.08 15.79 0.20
CA VAL A 66 -17.11 15.16 1.01
C VAL A 66 -17.97 16.24 1.64
N GLY A 67 -19.30 16.18 1.43
CA GLY A 67 -20.22 17.25 1.79
C GLY A 67 -20.33 17.47 3.30
N VAL A 68 -20.16 16.41 4.09
CA VAL A 68 -20.24 16.44 5.55
C VAL A 68 -18.88 16.12 6.16
N SER A 69 -18.01 17.12 6.23
CA SER A 69 -16.68 17.05 6.85
C SER A 69 -16.71 17.51 8.32
N ALA A 70 -15.88 16.90 9.16
CA ALA A 70 -15.75 17.27 10.57
C ALA A 70 -15.10 18.65 10.76
N ASP A 71 -14.16 19.01 9.88
CA ASP A 71 -13.58 20.34 9.75
C ASP A 71 -14.11 20.97 8.45
N SER A 72 -15.01 21.95 8.57
CA SER A 72 -15.60 22.64 7.43
C SER A 72 -14.63 23.60 6.73
N LEU A 73 -13.54 24.01 7.40
CA LEU A 73 -12.51 24.86 6.81
C LEU A 73 -11.49 24.04 6.00
N LYS A 74 -11.39 22.73 6.30
CA LYS A 74 -10.50 21.79 5.61
C LYS A 74 -11.29 20.54 5.20
N PRO A 75 -12.25 20.68 4.27
CA PRO A 75 -13.05 19.55 3.83
C PRO A 75 -12.18 18.50 3.16
N VAL A 76 -12.45 17.24 3.48
CA VAL A 76 -11.70 16.11 2.93
C VAL A 76 -12.26 15.73 1.55
N LYS A 77 -11.46 15.02 0.75
CA LYS A 77 -11.85 14.53 -0.58
C LYS A 77 -11.91 13.02 -0.61
N ALA A 78 -12.76 12.46 -1.47
CA ALA A 78 -12.79 11.06 -1.83
C ALA A 78 -13.04 10.93 -3.34
N VAL A 79 -12.98 9.72 -3.90
CA VAL A 79 -13.45 9.51 -5.28
C VAL A 79 -14.90 9.98 -5.39
N ASN A 80 -15.26 10.58 -6.53
CA ASN A 80 -16.52 11.29 -6.73
C ASN A 80 -17.78 10.52 -6.29
N PHE A 81 -17.95 9.27 -6.73
CA PHE A 81 -19.07 8.42 -6.33
C PHE A 81 -18.99 8.01 -4.86
N VAL A 82 -17.79 7.87 -4.28
CA VAL A 82 -17.60 7.53 -2.87
C VAL A 82 -18.04 8.69 -1.96
N ALA A 83 -17.72 9.92 -2.35
CA ALA A 83 -18.21 11.11 -1.64
C ALA A 83 -19.75 11.17 -1.65
N ASP A 84 -20.38 10.82 -2.77
CA ASP A 84 -21.84 10.83 -2.90
C ASP A 84 -22.52 9.69 -2.13
N LEU A 85 -21.98 8.47 -2.18
CA LEU A 85 -22.44 7.35 -1.35
C LEU A 85 -22.42 7.72 0.13
N PHE A 86 -21.34 8.36 0.58
CA PHE A 86 -21.23 8.80 1.97
C PHE A 86 -22.26 9.88 2.32
N ASN A 87 -22.46 10.87 1.44
CA ASN A 87 -23.45 11.91 1.67
C ASN A 87 -24.88 11.33 1.73
N GLU A 88 -25.23 10.37 0.87
CA GLU A 88 -26.54 9.69 0.93
C GLU A 88 -26.69 8.89 2.24
N MET A 89 -25.64 8.19 2.67
CA MET A 89 -25.66 7.48 3.95
C MET A 89 -25.81 8.44 5.15
N VAL A 90 -25.16 9.63 5.12
CA VAL A 90 -25.31 10.64 6.18
C VAL A 90 -26.78 11.08 6.33
N LEU A 91 -27.48 11.34 5.23
CA LEU A 91 -28.91 11.71 5.27
C LEU A 91 -29.78 10.64 5.93
N GLN A 92 -29.45 9.37 5.71
CA GLN A 92 -30.15 8.26 6.36
C GLN A 92 -29.91 8.22 7.87
N PHE A 93 -28.68 8.53 8.31
CA PHE A 93 -28.36 8.66 9.74
C PHE A 93 -29.10 9.82 10.38
N ASP A 94 -29.12 10.98 9.74
CA ASP A 94 -29.84 12.16 10.24
C ASP A 94 -31.33 11.85 10.41
N LYS A 95 -31.95 11.23 9.41
CA LYS A 95 -33.36 10.80 9.47
C LYS A 95 -33.60 9.80 10.60
N CYS A 96 -32.77 8.78 10.74
CA CYS A 96 -32.92 7.78 11.80
C CYS A 96 -32.68 8.36 13.19
N SER A 97 -31.75 9.32 13.32
CA SER A 97 -31.50 10.02 14.58
C SER A 97 -32.70 10.89 14.97
N THR A 98 -33.25 11.68 14.05
CA THR A 98 -34.42 12.54 14.31
C THR A 98 -35.69 11.75 14.61
N THR A 99 -35.85 10.57 14.01
CA THR A 99 -37.00 9.69 14.26
C THR A 99 -36.82 8.75 15.46
N GLY A 100 -35.69 8.85 16.19
CA GLY A 100 -35.42 8.03 17.38
C GLY A 100 -35.15 6.54 17.09
N LYS A 101 -34.82 6.18 15.84
CA LYS A 101 -34.45 4.80 15.46
C LYS A 101 -33.04 4.40 15.92
N ILE A 102 -32.19 5.38 16.19
CA ILE A 102 -30.83 5.21 16.71
C ILE A 102 -30.62 6.16 17.90
N ASP A 103 -29.66 5.85 18.77
CA ASP A 103 -29.29 6.68 19.91
C ASP A 103 -28.68 8.00 19.41
N ALA A 104 -29.40 9.11 19.57
CA ALA A 104 -28.98 10.43 19.12
C ALA A 104 -27.78 10.99 19.91
N ASN A 105 -27.46 10.40 21.07
CA ASN A 105 -26.34 10.83 21.90
C ASN A 105 -25.04 10.08 21.60
N ASP A 106 -25.05 9.14 20.65
CA ASP A 106 -23.82 8.46 20.25
C ASP A 106 -22.84 9.46 19.60
N PRO A 107 -21.57 9.52 20.03
CA PRO A 107 -20.64 10.55 19.58
C PRO A 107 -20.25 10.47 18.09
N PHE A 108 -20.35 9.29 17.46
CA PHE A 108 -19.87 9.07 16.09
C PHE A 108 -20.91 8.42 15.17
N LEU A 109 -21.78 7.56 15.72
CA LEU A 109 -22.75 6.75 14.98
C LEU A 109 -24.18 7.29 15.09
N SER A 110 -24.36 8.55 15.48
CA SER A 110 -25.65 9.27 15.42
C SER A 110 -25.68 10.25 14.26
N ARG A 111 -24.56 10.96 14.02
CA ARG A 111 -24.38 11.97 12.98
C ARG A 111 -23.01 11.79 12.35
N LEU A 112 -22.98 11.10 11.22
CA LEU A 112 -21.73 10.78 10.54
C LEU A 112 -21.05 12.05 10.03
N LYS A 113 -19.74 12.15 10.23
CA LYS A 113 -18.89 13.21 9.67
C LYS A 113 -17.59 12.62 9.19
N ALA A 114 -17.09 13.08 8.05
CA ALA A 114 -15.79 12.66 7.54
C ALA A 114 -14.66 13.43 8.25
N TYR A 115 -13.81 12.72 8.99
CA TYR A 115 -12.62 13.27 9.66
C TYR A 115 -11.37 13.13 8.80
N LYS A 116 -11.23 12.01 8.08
CA LYS A 116 -10.15 11.78 7.11
C LYS A 116 -10.73 11.07 5.89
N ALA A 117 -10.12 11.28 4.74
CA ALA A 117 -10.42 10.55 3.52
C ALA A 117 -9.14 10.51 2.67
N TYR A 118 -9.18 10.84 1.39
CA TYR A 118 -8.04 10.80 0.48
C TYR A 118 -6.78 11.46 1.06
N VAL A 119 -5.68 10.71 1.03
CA VAL A 119 -4.33 11.20 1.34
C VAL A 119 -3.48 11.04 0.09
N ASP A 120 -2.83 12.11 -0.33
CA ASP A 120 -1.97 12.08 -1.52
C ASP A 120 -0.81 11.07 -1.36
N PRO A 121 -0.79 9.97 -2.14
CA PRO A 121 0.28 8.99 -2.07
C PRO A 121 1.63 9.54 -2.52
N GLU A 122 1.66 10.57 -3.38
CA GLU A 122 2.90 11.18 -3.84
C GLU A 122 3.59 11.93 -2.69
N ALA A 123 2.84 12.77 -1.97
CA ALA A 123 3.33 13.46 -0.79
C ALA A 123 3.85 12.50 0.31
N GLN A 124 3.15 11.37 0.51
CA GLN A 124 3.60 10.35 1.45
C GLN A 124 4.84 9.60 0.96
N TYR A 125 4.94 9.32 -0.34
CA TYR A 125 6.13 8.74 -0.95
C TYR A 125 7.34 9.66 -0.83
N GLU A 126 7.19 10.97 -1.02
CA GLU A 126 8.29 11.93 -0.78
C GLU A 126 8.81 11.86 0.66
N THR A 127 7.88 11.83 1.63
CA THR A 127 8.24 11.70 3.05
C THR A 127 8.97 10.38 3.32
N TYR A 128 8.48 9.29 2.74
CA TYR A 128 9.11 7.97 2.82
C TYR A 128 10.51 7.96 2.21
N LYS A 129 10.67 8.52 1.00
CA LYS A 129 11.95 8.63 0.28
C LYS A 129 13.00 9.36 1.10
N LEU A 130 12.64 10.47 1.76
CA LEU A 130 13.58 11.24 2.58
C LEU A 130 14.16 10.39 3.73
N VAL A 131 13.32 9.62 4.41
CA VAL A 131 13.76 8.71 5.48
C VAL A 131 14.68 7.62 4.92
N TYR A 132 14.27 6.99 3.81
CA TYR A 132 15.04 5.94 3.18
C TYR A 132 16.40 6.43 2.66
N PHE A 133 16.45 7.60 2.03
CA PHE A 133 17.67 8.22 1.50
C PHE A 133 18.64 8.58 2.62
N ASN A 134 18.13 9.09 3.75
CA ASN A 134 18.96 9.34 4.92
C ASN A 134 19.53 8.05 5.51
N ALA A 135 18.77 6.96 5.52
CA ALA A 135 19.27 5.65 5.93
C ALA A 135 20.39 5.15 5.01
N LEU A 136 20.23 5.26 3.69
CA LEU A 136 21.27 4.92 2.72
C LEU A 136 22.52 5.79 2.88
N LYS A 137 22.36 7.11 3.02
CA LYS A 137 23.48 8.03 3.30
C LYS A 137 24.25 7.64 4.55
N ASN A 138 23.54 7.32 5.64
CA ASN A 138 24.17 6.89 6.88
C ASN A 138 24.90 5.55 6.72
N HIS A 139 24.35 4.62 5.93
CA HIS A 139 25.01 3.36 5.60
C HIS A 139 26.33 3.59 4.84
N PHE A 140 26.31 4.40 3.77
CA PHE A 140 27.51 4.75 3.00
C PHE A 140 28.56 5.44 3.87
N LYS A 141 28.14 6.38 4.73
CA LYS A 141 29.04 7.09 5.66
C LYS A 141 29.66 6.14 6.69
N LYS A 142 28.86 5.30 7.35
CA LYS A 142 29.31 4.39 8.41
C LYS A 142 30.29 3.34 7.88
N ASN A 143 30.04 2.82 6.68
CA ASN A 143 30.88 1.81 6.05
C ASN A 143 32.00 2.39 5.18
N LEU A 144 32.20 3.72 5.22
CA LEU A 144 33.23 4.44 4.45
C LEU A 144 33.21 4.12 2.96
N ILE A 145 32.03 3.88 2.39
CA ILE A 145 31.84 3.55 0.98
C ILE A 145 32.10 4.82 0.15
N ARG A 146 33.01 4.73 -0.83
CA ARG A 146 33.41 5.84 -1.70
C ARG A 146 33.23 5.47 -3.16
N PHE A 147 32.87 6.44 -3.97
CA PHE A 147 32.69 6.35 -5.42
C PHE A 147 33.07 7.69 -6.04
N LYS A 148 33.56 7.67 -7.28
CA LYS A 148 34.01 8.88 -7.99
C LYS A 148 32.95 9.46 -8.92
N ASP A 149 32.05 8.65 -9.45
CA ASP A 149 31.06 9.02 -10.46
C ASP A 149 29.73 8.27 -10.23
N PHE A 150 28.73 8.56 -11.07
CA PHE A 150 27.40 7.96 -10.95
C PHE A 150 27.38 6.46 -11.29
N ASP A 151 28.20 6.01 -12.24
CA ASP A 151 28.33 4.60 -12.60
C ASP A 151 28.83 3.76 -11.41
N GLU A 152 29.92 4.21 -10.77
CA GLU A 152 30.42 3.57 -9.54
C GLU A 152 29.38 3.59 -8.41
N PHE A 153 28.63 4.69 -8.29
CA PHE A 153 27.55 4.78 -7.31
C PHE A 153 26.45 3.74 -7.55
N ILE A 154 25.94 3.61 -8.79
CA ILE A 154 24.90 2.64 -9.11
C ILE A 154 25.38 1.21 -8.89
N ASN A 155 26.63 0.90 -9.26
CA ASN A 155 27.24 -0.41 -9.01
C ASN A 155 27.29 -0.78 -7.52
N LEU A 156 27.48 0.19 -6.63
CA LEU A 156 27.47 0.00 -5.17
C LEU A 156 26.06 -0.01 -4.58
N LEU A 157 25.15 0.78 -5.17
CA LEU A 157 23.77 0.93 -4.70
C LEU A 157 22.93 -0.32 -5.02
N MET A 158 23.03 -0.87 -6.22
CA MET A 158 22.16 -1.96 -6.68
C MET A 158 22.21 -3.22 -5.80
N PRO A 159 23.38 -3.68 -5.30
CA PRO A 159 23.43 -4.78 -4.34
C PRO A 159 22.71 -4.47 -3.01
N ILE A 160 22.76 -3.22 -2.53
CA ILE A 160 22.07 -2.79 -1.31
C ILE A 160 20.55 -2.79 -1.53
N ILE A 161 20.11 -2.29 -2.69
CA ILE A 161 18.69 -2.34 -3.09
C ILE A 161 18.23 -3.80 -3.17
N LYS A 162 18.97 -4.69 -3.84
CA LYS A 162 18.61 -6.11 -3.97
C LYS A 162 18.28 -6.78 -2.62
N ILE A 163 18.98 -6.40 -1.55
CA ILE A 163 18.76 -6.95 -0.20
C ILE A 163 17.58 -6.30 0.52
N SER A 164 17.32 -5.01 0.30
CA SER A 164 16.35 -4.22 1.08
C SER A 164 15.00 -4.00 0.40
N ALA A 165 14.96 -4.06 -0.94
CA ALA A 165 13.84 -3.67 -1.79
C ALA A 165 12.51 -4.36 -1.46
N ALA A 166 12.56 -5.64 -1.06
CA ALA A 166 11.36 -6.41 -0.72
C ALA A 166 10.59 -5.84 0.51
N LYS A 167 11.27 -5.13 1.41
CA LYS A 167 10.66 -4.50 2.59
C LYS A 167 10.58 -2.98 2.47
N GLN A 168 11.49 -2.40 1.70
CA GLN A 168 11.70 -0.96 1.57
C GLN A 168 11.84 -0.67 0.08
N PRO A 169 10.72 -0.59 -0.67
CA PRO A 169 10.78 -0.37 -2.10
C PRO A 169 11.34 1.02 -2.39
N LEU A 170 12.20 1.12 -3.40
CA LEU A 170 12.75 2.39 -3.84
C LEU A 170 11.78 3.11 -4.78
N THR A 171 11.11 2.40 -5.69
CA THR A 171 10.24 3.01 -6.71
C THR A 171 8.89 3.44 -6.14
N TYR A 172 8.28 4.44 -6.77
CA TYR A 172 6.91 4.85 -6.44
C TYR A 172 5.92 3.68 -6.63
N THR A 173 6.09 2.91 -7.70
CA THR A 173 5.29 1.71 -7.99
C THR A 173 5.36 0.67 -6.87
N GLY A 174 6.57 0.35 -6.40
CA GLY A 174 6.75 -0.54 -5.25
C GLY A 174 6.20 0.04 -3.95
N TYR A 175 6.35 1.35 -3.73
CA TYR A 175 5.75 2.04 -2.59
C TYR A 175 4.22 1.92 -2.56
N ILE A 176 3.56 2.17 -3.70
CA ILE A 176 2.10 2.02 -3.88
C ILE A 176 1.63 0.61 -3.58
N LYS A 177 2.48 -0.42 -3.62
CA LYS A 177 2.15 -1.80 -3.24
C LYS A 177 2.54 -2.18 -1.80
N SER A 178 3.48 -1.46 -1.18
CA SER A 178 4.00 -1.78 0.15
C SER A 178 3.06 -1.44 1.31
N ASN A 179 3.31 -1.98 2.50
CA ASN A 179 2.55 -1.63 3.71
C ASN A 179 2.69 -0.17 4.18
N ASN A 180 3.54 0.64 3.53
CA ASN A 180 3.69 2.07 3.81
C ASN A 180 2.61 2.94 3.13
N CYS A 181 1.92 2.39 2.12
CA CYS A 181 0.76 3.01 1.50
C CYS A 181 -0.50 2.37 2.07
N ASN A 182 -1.48 3.21 2.41
CA ASN A 182 -2.68 2.80 3.13
C ASN A 182 -3.93 2.99 2.26
N VAL A 183 -5.07 2.43 2.69
CA VAL A 183 -6.30 2.46 1.89
C VAL A 183 -6.86 3.87 1.66
N LEU A 184 -6.51 4.87 2.48
CA LEU A 184 -6.89 6.27 2.24
C LEU A 184 -6.23 6.83 0.97
N ASN A 185 -5.07 6.31 0.56
CA ASN A 185 -4.41 6.73 -0.69
C ASN A 185 -5.22 6.38 -1.95
N THR A 186 -6.18 5.47 -1.85
CA THR A 186 -7.01 5.03 -2.97
C THR A 186 -8.17 6.00 -3.28
N GLY A 187 -8.47 6.89 -2.34
CA GLY A 187 -9.68 7.72 -2.36
C GLY A 187 -10.99 6.96 -2.15
N LEU A 188 -10.94 5.64 -1.90
CA LEU A 188 -12.13 4.81 -1.64
C LEU A 188 -12.52 4.74 -0.16
N ALA A 189 -11.68 5.26 0.74
CA ALA A 189 -11.88 5.14 2.18
C ALA A 189 -12.20 6.50 2.83
N ILE A 190 -13.09 6.46 3.81
CA ILE A 190 -13.48 7.59 4.66
C ILE A 190 -13.39 7.14 6.12
N GLU A 191 -12.82 7.98 6.98
CA GLU A 191 -12.79 7.78 8.42
C GLU A 191 -13.79 8.72 9.10
N ILE A 192 -14.71 8.15 9.87
CA ILE A 192 -15.79 8.87 10.54
C ILE A 192 -15.48 9.28 11.99
N ALA A 193 -14.23 9.06 12.42
CA ALA A 193 -13.71 9.54 13.70
C ALA A 193 -12.21 9.81 13.62
N ASN A 194 -11.71 10.64 14.53
CA ASN A 194 -10.28 10.91 14.68
C ASN A 194 -9.76 10.34 16.02
N LEU A 195 -9.80 9.02 16.13
CA LEU A 195 -9.29 8.28 17.29
C LEU A 195 -7.93 7.63 16.99
N SER A 196 -7.25 7.17 18.03
CA SER A 196 -5.95 6.51 17.87
C SER A 196 -6.09 5.09 17.33
N TYR A 197 -5.42 4.77 16.22
CA TYR A 197 -5.44 3.44 15.61
C TYR A 197 -4.91 2.32 16.53
N ASP A 198 -4.07 2.66 17.50
CA ASP A 198 -3.44 1.69 18.40
C ASP A 198 -4.26 1.41 19.68
N ASN A 199 -5.33 2.15 19.94
CA ASN A 199 -6.17 1.99 21.12
C ASN A 199 -7.40 1.11 20.82
N ASP A 200 -7.29 -0.18 21.12
CA ASP A 200 -8.42 -1.12 20.95
C ASP A 200 -9.55 -0.88 21.94
N LEU A 201 -9.27 -0.30 23.11
CA LEU A 201 -10.31 0.02 24.06
C LEU A 201 -11.29 1.07 23.48
N ASP A 202 -10.77 2.07 22.77
CA ASP A 202 -11.60 3.08 22.11
C ASP A 202 -12.39 2.48 20.94
N LYS A 203 -11.78 1.58 20.16
CA LYS A 203 -12.48 0.82 19.10
C LYS A 203 -13.68 0.08 19.67
N ILE A 204 -13.49 -0.61 20.79
CA ILE A 204 -14.56 -1.37 21.43
C ILE A 204 -15.63 -0.45 22.03
N ASN A 205 -15.23 0.55 22.81
CA ASN A 205 -16.18 1.35 23.57
C ASN A 205 -16.98 2.32 22.69
N ASN A 206 -16.35 2.94 21.69
CA ASN A 206 -16.98 3.96 20.86
C ASN A 206 -17.68 3.40 19.62
N PHE A 207 -17.34 2.18 19.20
CA PHE A 207 -17.92 1.56 18.00
C PHE A 207 -18.56 0.22 18.29
N VAL A 208 -17.77 -0.82 18.60
CA VAL A 208 -18.30 -2.20 18.65
C VAL A 208 -19.38 -2.39 19.73
N LYS A 209 -19.29 -1.67 20.85
CA LYS A 209 -20.31 -1.68 21.92
C LYS A 209 -21.38 -0.60 21.79
N SER A 210 -21.30 0.26 20.78
CA SER A 210 -22.34 1.26 20.54
C SER A 210 -23.69 0.57 20.32
N LYS A 211 -24.76 1.16 20.85
CA LYS A 211 -26.13 0.74 20.55
C LYS A 211 -26.46 0.89 19.07
N ASN A 212 -25.78 1.82 18.38
CA ASN A 212 -25.96 2.10 16.97
C ASN A 212 -25.09 1.22 16.07
N TRP A 213 -24.19 0.39 16.63
CA TRP A 213 -23.24 -0.41 15.85
C TRP A 213 -23.92 -1.28 14.80
N ARG A 214 -24.94 -2.05 15.19
CA ARG A 214 -25.66 -2.93 14.25
C ARG A 214 -26.33 -2.14 13.13
N PHE A 215 -26.92 -0.99 13.46
CA PHE A 215 -27.51 -0.11 12.44
C PHE A 215 -26.42 0.40 11.49
N PHE A 216 -25.28 0.82 12.02
CA PHE A 216 -24.15 1.30 11.23
C PHE A 216 -23.57 0.24 10.29
N VAL A 217 -23.37 -0.98 10.77
CA VAL A 217 -22.87 -2.08 9.93
C VAL A 217 -23.86 -2.39 8.79
N ASN A 218 -25.15 -2.46 9.08
CA ASN A 218 -26.18 -2.71 8.07
C ASN A 218 -26.33 -1.55 7.07
N ALA A 219 -26.21 -0.31 7.55
CA ALA A 219 -26.22 0.87 6.69
C ALA A 219 -25.00 0.88 5.77
N CYS A 220 -23.80 0.58 6.28
CA CYS A 220 -22.61 0.46 5.45
C CYS A 220 -22.84 -0.58 4.34
N ASP A 221 -23.33 -1.77 4.67
CA ASP A 221 -23.61 -2.83 3.70
C ASP A 221 -24.60 -2.35 2.61
N SER A 222 -25.71 -1.74 3.03
CA SER A 222 -26.77 -1.26 2.14
C SER A 222 -26.30 -0.13 1.21
N TYR A 223 -25.40 0.73 1.68
CA TYR A 223 -24.85 1.85 0.93
C TYR A 223 -23.51 1.51 0.23
N GLY A 224 -23.14 0.22 0.14
CA GLY A 224 -21.96 -0.21 -0.61
C GLY A 224 -20.62 0.09 0.07
N PHE A 225 -20.58 0.05 1.39
CA PHE A 225 -19.38 0.20 2.21
C PHE A 225 -19.04 -1.06 3.01
N MET A 226 -17.77 -1.43 2.98
CA MET A 226 -17.13 -2.31 3.95
C MET A 226 -16.61 -1.52 5.15
N ILE A 227 -16.45 -2.18 6.29
CA ILE A 227 -15.84 -1.62 7.50
C ILE A 227 -14.51 -2.33 7.76
N ASP A 228 -13.44 -1.58 7.99
CA ASP A 228 -12.14 -2.13 8.41
C ASP A 228 -12.20 -2.49 9.90
N TYR A 229 -12.20 -3.78 10.26
CA TYR A 229 -12.24 -4.13 11.68
C TYR A 229 -11.00 -3.66 12.45
N ASN A 230 -9.86 -3.43 11.79
CA ASN A 230 -8.67 -2.92 12.47
C ASN A 230 -8.86 -1.44 12.87
N CYS A 231 -9.81 -0.77 12.24
CA CYS A 231 -10.14 0.63 12.38
C CYS A 231 -11.66 0.81 12.19
N PRO A 232 -12.52 0.49 13.18
CA PRO A 232 -13.98 0.39 12.97
C PRO A 232 -14.69 1.66 12.51
N TRP A 233 -14.03 2.81 12.61
CA TRP A 233 -14.50 4.09 12.07
C TRP A 233 -14.05 4.33 10.62
N ARG A 234 -13.33 3.40 9.99
CA ARG A 234 -12.95 3.46 8.60
C ARG A 234 -13.90 2.61 7.78
N ILE A 235 -14.60 3.28 6.88
CA ILE A 235 -15.40 2.66 5.84
C ILE A 235 -14.68 2.74 4.51
N VAL A 236 -14.83 1.72 3.67
CA VAL A 236 -14.21 1.62 2.36
C VAL A 236 -15.28 1.23 1.35
N ALA A 237 -15.42 2.00 0.28
CA ALA A 237 -16.40 1.72 -0.75
C ALA A 237 -16.10 0.37 -1.41
N ASP A 238 -17.08 -0.52 -1.40
CA ASP A 238 -17.03 -1.77 -2.14
C ASP A 238 -17.39 -1.50 -3.59
N ILE A 239 -16.38 -1.32 -4.43
CA ILE A 239 -16.55 -1.02 -5.86
C ILE A 239 -17.23 -2.17 -6.64
N GLY A 240 -17.35 -3.36 -6.05
CA GLY A 240 -18.11 -4.49 -6.60
C GLY A 240 -19.57 -4.54 -6.14
N ALA A 241 -19.96 -3.76 -5.13
CA ALA A 241 -21.33 -3.75 -4.63
C ALA A 241 -22.27 -3.04 -5.63
N GLU A 242 -23.49 -3.58 -5.76
CA GLU A 242 -24.50 -3.07 -6.70
C GLU A 242 -24.77 -1.58 -6.52
N HIS A 243 -25.06 -1.15 -5.28
CA HIS A 243 -25.34 0.25 -4.98
C HIS A 243 -24.15 1.19 -5.27
N CYS A 244 -22.92 0.71 -5.06
CA CYS A 244 -21.72 1.47 -5.39
C CYS A 244 -21.58 1.67 -6.90
N ILE A 245 -21.83 0.62 -7.68
CA ILE A 245 -21.86 0.67 -9.15
C ILE A 245 -22.98 1.59 -9.64
N GLU A 246 -24.17 1.54 -9.04
CA GLU A 246 -25.27 2.46 -9.36
C GLU A 246 -24.89 3.93 -9.16
N MET A 247 -24.21 4.26 -8.07
CA MET A 247 -23.69 5.60 -7.86
C MET A 247 -22.61 5.96 -8.90
N ALA A 248 -21.70 5.03 -9.19
CA ALA A 248 -20.62 5.24 -10.15
C ALA A 248 -21.13 5.49 -11.59
N LYS A 249 -22.30 4.94 -11.97
CA LYS A 249 -22.95 5.21 -13.26
C LYS A 249 -23.28 6.68 -13.49
N ARG A 250 -23.53 7.45 -12.42
CA ARG A 250 -23.72 8.93 -12.52
C ARG A 250 -22.47 9.64 -13.06
N TYR A 251 -21.32 8.98 -13.01
CA TYR A 251 -20.04 9.45 -13.51
C TYR A 251 -19.59 8.71 -14.79
N GLY A 252 -20.48 7.97 -15.44
CA GLY A 252 -20.17 7.19 -16.65
C GLY A 252 -19.43 5.87 -16.40
N LEU A 253 -19.37 5.41 -15.15
CA LEU A 253 -18.64 4.21 -14.74
C LEU A 253 -19.64 3.07 -14.47
N ASN A 254 -19.74 2.11 -15.39
CA ASN A 254 -20.78 1.07 -15.36
C ASN A 254 -20.36 -0.22 -14.64
N ASN A 255 -19.06 -0.39 -14.35
CA ASN A 255 -18.51 -1.57 -13.72
C ASN A 255 -17.15 -1.27 -13.09
N VAL A 256 -16.63 -2.23 -12.32
CA VAL A 256 -15.33 -2.16 -11.64
C VAL A 256 -14.17 -1.86 -12.61
N GLU A 257 -14.17 -2.44 -13.81
CA GLU A 257 -13.10 -2.22 -14.78
C GLU A 257 -13.06 -0.75 -15.23
N GLN A 258 -14.23 -0.14 -15.47
CA GLN A 258 -14.32 1.28 -15.79
C GLN A 258 -13.95 2.16 -14.60
N ILE A 259 -14.33 1.79 -13.36
CA ILE A 259 -13.91 2.52 -12.16
C ILE A 259 -12.37 2.54 -12.09
N LEU A 260 -11.72 1.38 -12.17
CA LEU A 260 -10.26 1.28 -12.05
C LEU A 260 -9.54 1.87 -13.27
N GLY A 261 -10.06 1.69 -14.48
CA GLY A 261 -9.43 2.15 -15.71
C GLY A 261 -9.63 3.64 -16.03
N GLN A 262 -10.67 4.29 -15.51
CA GLN A 262 -10.97 5.70 -15.82
C GLN A 262 -10.74 6.65 -14.63
N GLN A 263 -10.83 6.17 -13.38
CA GLN A 263 -10.60 7.02 -12.21
C GLN A 263 -9.16 6.99 -11.71
N TYR A 264 -8.34 6.05 -12.20
CA TYR A 264 -6.97 5.81 -11.77
C TYR A 264 -6.01 5.78 -12.95
N SER A 265 -4.72 5.86 -12.63
CA SER A 265 -3.60 5.76 -13.58
C SER A 265 -2.54 4.80 -13.05
N TYR A 266 -1.76 4.17 -13.94
CA TYR A 266 -0.69 3.28 -13.50
C TYR A 266 0.40 4.05 -12.75
N ALA A 267 0.78 3.58 -11.58
CA ALA A 267 1.85 4.17 -10.78
C ALA A 267 3.23 4.06 -11.44
N SER A 268 3.41 3.08 -12.34
CA SER A 268 4.62 2.86 -13.15
C SER A 268 4.96 4.01 -14.09
N ILE A 269 3.96 4.73 -14.61
CA ILE A 269 4.18 5.90 -15.50
C ILE A 269 5.04 6.94 -14.77
N LYS A 270 4.61 7.33 -13.56
CA LYS A 270 5.34 8.29 -12.73
C LYS A 270 6.68 7.72 -12.25
N GLY A 271 6.67 6.46 -11.78
CA GLY A 271 7.88 5.79 -11.32
C GLY A 271 9.00 5.76 -12.35
N LEU A 272 8.68 5.49 -13.62
CA LEU A 272 9.63 5.51 -14.74
C LEU A 272 10.12 6.93 -15.06
N GLN A 273 9.21 7.90 -15.13
CA GLN A 273 9.55 9.29 -15.47
C GLN A 273 10.47 9.93 -14.44
N GLU A 274 10.30 9.62 -13.16
CA GLU A 274 11.04 10.27 -12.08
C GLU A 274 12.30 9.52 -11.64
N LEU A 275 12.50 8.26 -12.08
CA LEU A 275 13.59 7.41 -11.57
C LEU A 275 14.96 8.06 -11.75
N GLY A 276 15.25 8.60 -12.93
CA GLY A 276 16.56 9.20 -13.22
C GLY A 276 16.86 10.40 -12.33
N LYS A 277 15.89 11.30 -12.17
CA LYS A 277 16.00 12.45 -11.26
C LYS A 277 16.18 11.99 -9.81
N MET A 278 15.37 11.04 -9.38
CA MET A 278 15.44 10.49 -8.02
C MET A 278 16.81 9.87 -7.72
N LEU A 279 17.39 9.11 -8.65
CA LEU A 279 18.73 8.52 -8.48
C LEU A 279 19.84 9.57 -8.48
N LEU A 280 19.72 10.62 -9.30
CA LEU A 280 20.65 11.76 -9.28
C LEU A 280 20.58 12.52 -7.94
N ASP A 281 19.37 12.76 -7.43
CA ASP A 281 19.18 13.42 -6.13
C ASP A 281 19.80 12.59 -5.00
N LEU A 282 19.63 11.27 -5.03
CA LEU A 282 20.26 10.35 -4.09
C LEU A 282 21.79 10.37 -4.21
N TYR A 283 22.32 10.32 -5.43
CA TYR A 283 23.76 10.43 -5.71
C TYR A 283 24.33 11.71 -5.08
N ASN A 284 23.71 12.86 -5.35
CA ASN A 284 24.14 14.16 -4.84
C ASN A 284 24.04 14.24 -3.31
N ASN A 285 23.05 13.59 -2.70
CA ASN A 285 22.90 13.56 -1.24
C ASN A 285 24.00 12.71 -0.54
N ILE A 286 24.51 11.68 -1.21
CA ILE A 286 25.50 10.74 -0.64
C ILE A 286 26.93 11.12 -1.00
N ARG A 287 27.16 11.68 -2.20
CA ARG A 287 28.48 11.95 -2.77
C ARG A 287 29.34 12.85 -1.86
N PRO A 288 30.54 12.41 -1.44
CA PRO A 288 31.51 13.32 -0.84
C PRO A 288 32.13 14.22 -1.93
N GLN A 289 32.44 15.49 -1.65
CA GLN A 289 33.07 16.38 -2.65
C GLN A 289 34.44 15.88 -3.13
N LYS A 290 35.22 15.29 -2.22
CA LYS A 290 36.49 14.63 -2.50
C LYS A 290 36.80 13.60 -1.41
N TYR A 291 37.64 12.63 -1.72
CA TYR A 291 38.17 11.68 -0.74
C TYR A 291 39.60 11.27 -1.10
N HIS A 292 40.31 10.66 -0.15
CA HIS A 292 41.66 10.18 -0.37
C HIS A 292 41.67 8.68 -0.60
N LYS A 293 42.48 8.23 -1.57
CA LYS A 293 42.73 6.82 -1.86
C LYS A 293 44.23 6.57 -1.84
N THR A 294 44.67 5.54 -1.14
CA THR A 294 46.05 5.07 -1.19
C THR A 294 46.22 4.21 -2.43
N VAL A 295 47.26 4.50 -3.22
CA VAL A 295 47.61 3.76 -4.43
C VAL A 295 49.03 3.25 -4.29
N ASN A 296 49.24 1.98 -4.62
CA ASN A 296 50.57 1.38 -4.66
C ASN A 296 51.23 1.79 -5.98
N CYS A 297 52.47 2.28 -5.90
CA CYS A 297 53.28 2.60 -7.06
C CYS A 297 54.12 1.39 -7.48
N ASP A 298 54.57 1.40 -8.72
CA ASP A 298 55.37 0.30 -9.31
C ASP A 298 56.71 0.09 -8.59
N ASP A 299 57.18 1.11 -7.86
CA ASP A 299 58.38 1.08 -7.01
C ASP A 299 58.15 0.48 -5.61
N GLY A 300 56.95 -0.04 -5.33
CA GLY A 300 56.56 -0.60 -4.03
C GLY A 300 56.20 0.45 -2.97
N SER A 301 56.27 1.75 -3.29
CA SER A 301 55.84 2.82 -2.38
C SER A 301 54.31 3.00 -2.39
N THR A 302 53.77 3.69 -1.38
CA THR A 302 52.35 4.05 -1.32
C THR A 302 52.18 5.56 -1.44
N LYS A 303 51.30 6.01 -2.35
CA LYS A 303 50.97 7.42 -2.53
C LYS A 303 49.50 7.68 -2.17
N ARG A 304 49.27 8.77 -1.45
CA ARG A 304 47.92 9.25 -1.14
C ARG A 304 47.41 10.14 -2.28
N MET A 305 46.49 9.62 -3.08
CA MET A 305 45.82 10.37 -4.13
C MET A 305 44.54 11.03 -3.62
N THR A 306 44.28 12.25 -4.06
CA THR A 306 43.01 12.94 -3.80
C THR A 306 42.10 12.76 -5.01
N ILE A 307 40.96 12.12 -4.81
CA ILE A 307 39.94 11.90 -5.84
C ILE A 307 38.85 12.95 -5.63
N LYS A 308 38.62 13.78 -6.65
CA LYS A 308 37.45 14.67 -6.73
C LYS A 308 36.30 13.87 -7.34
N THR A 309 35.11 13.98 -6.77
CA THR A 309 33.93 13.29 -7.30
C THR A 309 33.29 14.13 -8.41
N GLN A 310 32.72 13.45 -9.39
CA GLN A 310 32.08 14.10 -10.53
C GLN A 310 30.83 14.86 -10.07
N ASN A 311 30.72 16.12 -10.47
CA ASN A 311 29.48 16.87 -10.37
C ASN A 311 28.74 16.80 -11.70
N TYR A 312 27.43 16.62 -11.66
CA TYR A 312 26.60 16.61 -12.87
C TYR A 312 25.66 17.80 -12.86
N ASN A 313 25.66 18.56 -13.95
CA ASN A 313 24.51 19.40 -14.28
C ASN A 313 23.38 18.51 -14.82
N PRO A 314 22.09 18.80 -14.56
CA PRO A 314 21.00 17.93 -15.00
C PRO A 314 20.97 17.66 -16.52
N SER A 315 21.29 18.64 -17.37
CA SER A 315 21.35 18.44 -18.83
C SER A 315 22.37 17.38 -19.21
N ASP A 316 23.62 17.56 -18.76
CA ASP A 316 24.76 16.71 -19.10
C ASP A 316 24.58 15.30 -18.52
N PHE A 317 23.89 15.21 -17.38
CA PHE A 317 23.51 13.94 -16.77
C PHE A 317 22.59 13.13 -17.68
N PHE A 318 21.49 13.73 -18.15
CA PHE A 318 20.52 13.04 -19.00
C PHE A 318 20.99 12.84 -20.44
N GLU A 319 21.97 13.61 -20.90
CA GLU A 319 22.70 13.33 -22.14
C GLU A 319 23.61 12.11 -22.00
N ARG A 320 24.36 12.01 -20.90
CA ARG A 320 25.25 10.87 -20.63
C ARG A 320 24.49 9.59 -20.29
N TYR A 321 23.39 9.69 -19.55
CA TYR A 321 22.54 8.57 -19.14
C TYR A 321 21.19 8.69 -19.84
N PRO A 322 21.01 8.06 -21.02
CA PRO A 322 19.78 8.18 -21.77
C PRO A 322 18.61 7.48 -21.06
N ALA A 323 17.38 7.76 -21.48
CA ALA A 323 16.18 7.16 -20.90
C ALA A 323 16.22 5.62 -20.86
N SER A 324 16.84 4.97 -21.84
CA SER A 324 17.01 3.50 -21.89
C SER A 324 17.84 2.95 -20.72
N TYR A 325 18.81 3.71 -20.23
CA TYR A 325 19.58 3.36 -19.04
C TYR A 325 18.67 3.30 -17.80
N PHE A 326 17.79 4.28 -17.63
CA PHE A 326 16.86 4.31 -16.49
C PHE A 326 15.73 3.30 -16.63
N VAL A 327 15.28 2.99 -17.84
CA VAL A 327 14.34 1.88 -18.07
C VAL A 327 14.93 0.56 -17.62
N ASP A 328 16.17 0.25 -18.00
CA ASP A 328 16.83 -0.99 -17.58
C ASP A 328 16.99 -1.06 -16.05
N LEU A 329 17.39 0.05 -15.41
CA LEU A 329 17.45 0.13 -13.94
C LEU A 329 16.07 -0.04 -13.30
N TYR A 330 15.04 0.59 -13.83
CA TYR A 330 13.67 0.46 -13.33
C TYR A 330 13.25 -1.01 -13.31
N LEU A 331 13.38 -1.70 -14.44
CA LEU A 331 13.00 -3.11 -14.57
C LEU A 331 13.73 -3.98 -13.53
N LYS A 332 15.06 -3.78 -13.38
CA LYS A 332 15.87 -4.51 -12.39
C LYS A 332 15.44 -4.23 -10.95
N ILE A 333 15.21 -2.96 -10.60
CA ILE A 333 14.77 -2.58 -9.27
C ILE A 333 13.39 -3.16 -8.96
N ARG A 334 12.46 -3.10 -9.91
CA ARG A 334 11.11 -3.69 -9.76
C ARG A 334 11.16 -5.19 -9.53
N ILE A 335 12.05 -5.92 -10.21
CA ILE A 335 12.29 -7.35 -9.92
C ILE A 335 12.78 -7.57 -8.49
N TYR A 336 13.67 -6.71 -7.98
CA TYR A 336 14.16 -6.81 -6.59
C TYR A 336 13.08 -6.50 -5.55
N GLU A 337 12.19 -5.55 -5.86
CA GLU A 337 11.07 -5.18 -5.00
C GLU A 337 10.01 -6.27 -4.96
N GLU A 338 9.64 -6.83 -6.12
CA GLU A 338 8.56 -7.80 -6.22
C GLU A 338 8.97 -9.23 -5.90
N GLN A 339 10.23 -9.58 -6.15
CA GLN A 339 10.75 -10.95 -6.02
C GLN A 339 9.80 -11.97 -6.66
N PRO A 340 9.50 -11.86 -7.96
CA PRO A 340 8.56 -12.77 -8.62
C PRO A 340 9.07 -14.21 -8.51
N MET A 341 8.17 -15.15 -8.24
CA MET A 341 8.49 -16.58 -8.22
C MET A 341 8.66 -17.07 -9.65
N MET A 342 9.84 -16.82 -10.21
CA MET A 342 10.16 -17.00 -11.62
C MET A 342 11.63 -17.41 -11.79
N PRO A 343 11.96 -18.35 -12.69
CA PRO A 343 13.35 -18.68 -13.01
C PRO A 343 14.15 -17.45 -13.51
N GLU A 344 15.44 -17.37 -13.14
CA GLU A 344 16.29 -16.22 -13.50
C GLU A 344 16.39 -15.99 -15.01
N HIS A 345 16.36 -17.05 -15.82
CA HIS A 345 16.40 -16.94 -17.28
C HIS A 345 15.14 -16.27 -17.84
N GLU A 346 13.98 -16.54 -17.25
CA GLU A 346 12.69 -15.98 -17.68
C GLU A 346 12.61 -14.50 -17.27
N VAL A 347 13.07 -14.15 -16.07
CA VAL A 347 13.28 -12.76 -15.65
C VAL A 347 14.20 -12.01 -16.63
N SER A 348 15.33 -12.62 -17.01
CA SER A 348 16.28 -12.02 -17.96
C SER A 348 15.63 -11.80 -19.33
N ASN A 349 14.83 -12.75 -19.81
CA ASN A 349 14.14 -12.64 -21.09
C ASN A 349 13.12 -11.51 -21.11
N ILE A 350 12.31 -11.38 -20.04
CA ILE A 350 11.33 -10.31 -19.92
C ILE A 350 12.02 -8.93 -19.92
N ILE A 351 13.10 -8.76 -19.14
CA ILE A 351 13.85 -7.48 -19.12
C ILE A 351 14.41 -7.17 -20.52
N LYS A 352 15.02 -8.14 -21.19
CA LYS A 352 15.57 -7.98 -22.55
C LYS A 352 14.47 -7.59 -23.55
N GLU A 353 13.30 -8.22 -23.47
CA GLU A 353 12.16 -7.93 -24.34
C GLU A 353 11.68 -6.49 -24.13
N GLN A 354 11.46 -6.07 -22.88
CA GLN A 354 11.02 -4.70 -22.58
C GLN A 354 12.03 -3.65 -23.03
N ASN A 355 13.32 -3.89 -22.79
CA ASN A 355 14.39 -3.02 -23.28
C ASN A 355 14.40 -2.95 -24.82
N ARG A 356 14.18 -4.07 -25.53
CA ARG A 356 14.10 -4.09 -27.00
C ARG A 356 12.93 -3.26 -27.52
N ILE A 357 11.75 -3.40 -26.91
CA ILE A 357 10.55 -2.63 -27.27
C ILE A 357 10.80 -1.15 -27.01
N PHE A 358 11.34 -0.79 -25.85
CA PHE A 358 11.62 0.60 -25.51
C PHE A 358 12.67 1.21 -26.46
N ASN A 359 13.77 0.52 -26.74
CA ASN A 359 14.83 1.04 -27.62
C ASN A 359 14.37 1.20 -29.08
N SER A 360 13.37 0.44 -29.53
CA SER A 360 12.83 0.54 -30.90
C SER A 360 11.71 1.56 -31.05
N THR A 361 10.94 1.83 -30.00
CA THR A 361 9.72 2.65 -30.09
C THR A 361 9.71 3.89 -29.21
N GLY A 362 10.56 3.94 -28.17
CA GLY A 362 10.49 4.92 -27.08
C GLY A 362 9.27 4.76 -26.15
N ALA A 363 8.39 3.78 -26.40
CA ALA A 363 7.13 3.63 -25.67
C ALA A 363 7.30 2.83 -24.37
N THR A 364 6.60 3.25 -23.32
CA THR A 364 6.61 2.58 -22.01
C THR A 364 5.32 1.80 -21.72
N ASN A 365 4.32 1.82 -22.60
CA ASN A 365 3.03 1.13 -22.41
C ASN A 365 3.20 -0.36 -22.08
N SER A 366 4.09 -1.06 -22.79
CA SER A 366 4.38 -2.48 -22.53
C SER A 366 4.96 -2.69 -21.12
N ILE A 367 5.77 -1.77 -20.62
CA ILE A 367 6.30 -1.83 -19.26
C ILE A 367 5.17 -1.59 -18.25
N ASN A 368 4.40 -0.52 -18.46
CA ASN A 368 3.35 -0.12 -17.53
C ASN A 368 2.25 -1.17 -17.39
N GLU A 369 1.97 -1.94 -18.45
CA GLU A 369 0.89 -2.93 -18.46
C GLU A 369 1.41 -4.36 -18.37
N LYS A 370 2.22 -4.81 -19.32
CA LYS A 370 2.61 -6.23 -19.43
C LYS A 370 3.67 -6.60 -18.40
N PHE A 371 4.75 -5.84 -18.30
CA PHE A 371 5.80 -6.13 -17.33
C PHE A 371 5.26 -6.08 -15.90
N GLU A 372 4.59 -5.00 -15.52
CA GLU A 372 4.03 -4.86 -14.19
C GLU A 372 2.97 -5.95 -13.91
N SER A 373 2.07 -6.29 -14.83
CA SER A 373 1.10 -7.38 -14.59
C SER A 373 1.75 -8.75 -14.37
N ILE A 374 2.89 -9.03 -15.02
CA ILE A 374 3.62 -10.29 -14.86
C ILE A 374 4.26 -10.39 -13.47
N ILE A 375 4.98 -9.35 -13.04
CA ILE A 375 5.80 -9.44 -11.81
C ILE A 375 4.97 -9.22 -10.53
N ASN A 376 3.82 -8.56 -10.64
CA ASN A 376 3.02 -8.16 -9.49
C ASN A 376 2.03 -9.21 -9.00
N LYS A 377 1.88 -10.34 -9.69
CA LYS A 377 0.98 -11.43 -9.27
C LYS A 377 1.15 -11.72 -7.77
N THR A 378 0.03 -11.74 -7.06
CA THR A 378 0.00 -11.82 -5.59
C THR A 378 -0.17 -13.23 -5.06
N PHE A 379 -0.80 -14.10 -5.86
CA PHE A 379 -1.01 -15.49 -5.51
C PHE A 379 0.33 -16.22 -5.34
N ASP A 380 0.36 -17.18 -4.42
CA ASP A 380 1.51 -18.04 -4.12
C ASP A 380 2.74 -17.35 -3.51
N LYS A 381 2.63 -16.06 -3.14
CA LYS A 381 3.64 -15.39 -2.32
C LYS A 381 3.44 -15.69 -0.83
N ARG A 382 4.52 -15.76 -0.06
CA ARG A 382 4.49 -15.85 1.41
C ARG A 382 3.72 -14.65 1.99
N GLY A 383 2.59 -14.91 2.64
CA GLY A 383 1.68 -13.88 3.19
C GLY A 383 0.47 -13.55 2.32
N SER A 384 0.34 -14.15 1.12
CA SER A 384 -0.93 -14.17 0.36
C SER A 384 -2.04 -14.87 1.16
N LEU A 385 -3.31 -14.63 0.82
CA LEU A 385 -4.42 -15.35 1.43
C LEU A 385 -4.30 -16.85 1.13
N THR A 386 -4.00 -17.22 -0.11
CA THR A 386 -3.75 -18.61 -0.51
C THR A 386 -2.63 -19.25 0.32
N TYR A 387 -1.50 -18.54 0.50
CA TYR A 387 -0.42 -19.01 1.38
C TYR A 387 -0.88 -19.15 2.84
N THR A 388 -1.65 -18.19 3.35
CA THR A 388 -2.11 -18.20 4.75
C THR A 388 -3.07 -19.37 4.99
N VAL A 389 -4.04 -19.56 4.09
CA VAL A 389 -4.97 -20.70 4.11
C VAL A 389 -4.21 -22.01 4.03
N ASN A 390 -3.24 -22.15 3.12
CA ASN A 390 -2.44 -23.37 2.99
C ASN A 390 -1.55 -23.62 4.21
N ALA A 391 -0.92 -22.58 4.76
CA ALA A 391 -0.10 -22.67 5.96
C ALA A 391 -0.93 -23.03 7.20
N ASP A 392 -2.14 -22.50 7.33
CA ASP A 392 -3.03 -22.81 8.44
C ASP A 392 -3.62 -24.23 8.30
N ARG A 393 -3.97 -24.67 7.08
CA ARG A 393 -4.32 -26.07 6.80
C ARG A 393 -3.18 -27.03 7.18
N ALA A 394 -1.95 -26.69 6.80
CA ALA A 394 -0.78 -27.51 7.14
C ALA A 394 -0.53 -27.57 8.67
N LYS A 395 -0.70 -26.45 9.39
CA LYS A 395 -0.64 -26.44 10.86
C LYS A 395 -1.76 -27.25 11.50
N MET A 396 -2.98 -27.18 10.97
CA MET A 396 -4.12 -27.96 11.45
C MET A 396 -3.88 -29.46 11.23
N ALA A 397 -3.36 -29.85 10.07
CA ALA A 397 -2.97 -31.23 9.79
C ALA A 397 -1.87 -31.70 10.74
N ALA A 398 -0.81 -30.91 10.96
CA ALA A 398 0.24 -31.24 11.92
C ALA A 398 -0.29 -31.35 13.36
N ALA A 399 -1.17 -30.44 13.79
CA ALA A 399 -1.78 -30.50 15.12
C ALA A 399 -2.69 -31.72 15.31
N PHE A 400 -3.39 -32.13 14.25
CA PHE A 400 -4.19 -33.37 14.21
C PHE A 400 -3.29 -34.61 14.31
N GLU A 401 -2.19 -34.65 13.56
CA GLU A 401 -1.20 -35.74 13.62
C GLU A 401 -0.50 -35.82 14.98
N GLU A 402 -0.28 -34.68 15.64
CA GLU A 402 0.30 -34.59 17.00
C GLU A 402 -0.71 -34.88 18.12
N GLY A 403 -1.98 -35.17 17.79
CA GLY A 403 -3.02 -35.51 18.78
C GLY A 403 -3.40 -34.37 19.73
N THR A 404 -3.13 -33.11 19.34
CA THR A 404 -3.34 -31.92 20.20
C THR A 404 -4.69 -31.25 19.99
N VAL A 405 -5.52 -31.74 19.06
CA VAL A 405 -6.84 -31.17 18.76
C VAL A 405 -7.93 -32.03 19.39
N GLU A 406 -8.55 -31.56 20.46
CA GLU A 406 -9.83 -32.11 20.93
C GLU A 406 -10.89 -31.87 19.85
N ASN A 407 -11.57 -32.96 19.45
CA ASN A 407 -12.58 -33.04 18.39
C ASN A 407 -13.44 -31.77 18.23
N ILE A 408 -13.13 -30.95 17.21
CA ILE A 408 -14.08 -29.97 16.67
C ILE A 408 -14.83 -30.67 15.54
N ILE A 409 -16.10 -30.98 15.78
CA ILE A 409 -17.03 -31.47 14.76
C ILE A 409 -17.20 -30.34 13.73
N ILE A 410 -16.65 -30.53 12.54
CA ILE A 410 -16.96 -29.71 11.37
C ILE A 410 -18.34 -30.17 10.89
N THR A 411 -19.35 -29.31 11.03
CA THR A 411 -20.58 -29.47 10.27
C THR A 411 -20.28 -29.06 8.84
N ASP A 412 -20.35 -30.00 7.91
CA ASP A 412 -20.25 -29.80 6.48
C ASP A 412 -21.25 -28.72 6.03
N ASP A 413 -20.74 -27.53 5.68
CA ASP A 413 -21.41 -26.63 4.76
C ASP A 413 -20.54 -26.53 3.51
N ASN A 414 -20.89 -27.37 2.53
CA ASN A 414 -20.46 -27.28 1.14
C ASN A 414 -20.89 -25.93 0.56
N SER A 415 -20.02 -24.92 0.62
CA SER A 415 -20.07 -23.80 -0.32
C SER A 415 -18.82 -23.82 -1.19
N ASP A 416 -19.01 -24.40 -2.36
CA ASP A 416 -18.10 -24.50 -3.48
C ASP A 416 -17.43 -23.14 -3.80
N PHE A 417 -16.09 -23.12 -3.78
CA PHE A 417 -15.26 -21.95 -4.07
C PHE A 417 -14.88 -21.83 -5.56
N SER A 418 -15.61 -22.50 -6.44
CA SER A 418 -15.29 -22.59 -7.87
C SER A 418 -15.65 -21.36 -8.73
N ASN A 419 -16.09 -20.24 -8.15
CA ASN A 419 -16.33 -19.01 -8.91
C ASN A 419 -15.74 -17.76 -8.23
N TYR A 420 -14.46 -17.50 -8.50
CA TYR A 420 -13.83 -16.17 -8.42
C TYR A 420 -12.97 -15.94 -9.66
#